data_AF-A0A8H8CRW5-F1
#
_entry.id   AF-A0A8H8CRW5-F1
#
_cell.length_a   1.000
_cell.length_b   1.000
_cell.length_c   1.000
_cell.angle_alpha   90.00
_cell.angle_beta   90.00
_cell.angle_gamma   90.00
#
_symmetry.space_group_name_H-M   'P 1'
#
loop_
_entity.id
_entity.type
_entity.pdbx_description
1 polymer ?
#
loop_
_entity_poly.entity_id
_entity_poly.type
_entity_poly.pdbx_seq_one_letter_code
_entity_poly.pdbx_strand_id
1 'polypeptide(L)'
;MAVRIEVGDPSTMIERAEEALLDSVNKEELQFTMVNGNPIVTNTRALKYAESHFNRPILEDRLNATESRLSAMENKLELAECRISDLERSVFDLKAVRNRFISTYKRDILSNDTEKDKVAIKTGNHFVHGGDCKRDAELYEAPALRRDFDTYIKLYGLHPGIVRSSISYRPTIDLLDRHATTVADKNIELPTKFNDLFVNFIKALETSNFEEDYLANPKSDVTVAYWAFFQSCP
;
A
#
# COMPACT_ATOMS: atom_id res chain seq x y z
N MET A 1 40.46 1.15 16.08
CA MET A 1 41.40 2.05 15.38
C MET A 1 40.58 2.96 14.48
N ALA A 2 40.63 4.26 14.71
CA ALA A 2 39.96 5.25 13.84
C ALA A 2 40.91 5.62 12.70
N VAL A 3 40.48 5.41 11.46
CA VAL A 3 41.21 5.87 10.27
C VAL A 3 41.06 7.39 10.21
N ARG A 4 42.13 8.11 10.55
CA ARG A 4 42.23 9.54 10.25
C ARG A 4 42.46 9.65 8.75
N ILE A 5 41.46 10.17 8.03
CA ILE A 5 41.65 10.60 6.65
C ILE A 5 42.47 11.89 6.73
N GLU A 6 43.76 11.82 6.39
CA GLU A 6 44.58 13.02 6.16
C GLU A 6 44.03 13.72 4.92
N VAL A 7 43.20 14.74 5.15
CA VAL A 7 42.85 15.70 4.10
C VAL A 7 44.12 16.51 3.85
N GLY A 8 44.59 16.52 2.60
CA GLY A 8 45.82 17.22 2.21
C GLY A 8 45.78 18.69 2.59
N ASP A 9 46.96 19.27 2.80
CA ASP A 9 47.10 20.71 3.05
C ASP A 9 46.32 21.52 1.98
N PRO A 10 45.34 22.36 2.36
CA PRO A 10 44.46 23.03 1.41
C PRO A 10 45.20 23.85 0.35
N SER A 11 46.31 24.48 0.71
CA SER A 11 47.13 25.26 -0.22
C SER A 11 47.73 24.37 -1.30
N THR A 12 48.28 23.22 -0.90
CA THR A 12 48.82 22.22 -1.83
C THR A 12 47.73 21.60 -2.72
N MET A 13 46.52 21.42 -2.19
CA MET A 13 45.38 20.90 -2.97
C MET A 13 44.89 21.91 -4.01
N ILE A 14 44.85 23.21 -3.68
CA ILE A 14 44.48 24.29 -4.60
C ILE A 14 45.49 24.38 -5.75
N GLU A 15 46.79 24.43 -5.45
CA GLU A 15 47.84 24.54 -6.46
C GLU A 15 47.81 23.38 -7.46
N ARG A 16 47.66 22.14 -6.96
CA ARG A 16 47.52 20.96 -7.82
C ARG A 16 46.25 20.98 -8.67
N ALA A 17 45.15 21.52 -8.14
CA ALA A 17 43.92 21.66 -8.90
C ALA A 17 44.08 22.71 -10.01
N GLU A 18 44.75 23.83 -9.74
CA GLU A 18 45.06 24.88 -10.73
C GLU A 18 45.94 24.33 -11.85
N GLU A 19 47.02 23.61 -11.53
CA GLU A 19 47.88 22.97 -12.54
C GLU A 19 47.10 21.96 -13.40
N ALA A 20 46.29 21.11 -12.78
CA ALA A 20 45.49 20.11 -13.49
C ALA A 20 44.43 20.74 -14.41
N LEU A 21 43.84 21.87 -13.99
CA LEU A 21 42.93 22.64 -14.83
C LEU A 21 43.65 23.26 -16.02
N LEU A 22 44.81 23.88 -15.79
CA LEU A 22 45.62 24.46 -16.86
C LEU A 22 46.03 23.40 -17.90
N ASP A 23 46.51 22.25 -17.43
CA ASP A 23 46.90 21.12 -18.27
C ASP A 23 45.69 20.58 -19.06
N SER A 24 44.52 20.47 -18.45
CA SER A 24 43.30 20.05 -19.14
C SER A 24 42.83 21.05 -20.20
N VAL A 25 42.98 22.36 -19.97
CA VAL A 25 42.65 23.41 -20.94
C VAL A 25 43.64 23.40 -22.10
N ASN A 26 44.90 23.09 -21.84
CA ASN A 26 45.92 22.99 -22.89
C ASN A 26 45.81 21.69 -23.70
N LYS A 27 45.26 20.61 -23.13
CA LYS A 27 45.07 19.31 -23.79
C LYS A 27 43.79 19.20 -24.60
N GLU A 28 42.70 19.82 -24.16
CA GLU A 28 41.41 19.79 -24.85
C GLU A 28 41.14 21.13 -25.54
N GLU A 29 40.84 21.11 -26.84
CA GLU A 29 40.55 22.33 -27.59
C GLU A 29 39.26 22.99 -27.07
N LEU A 30 39.37 24.26 -26.67
CA LEU A 30 38.21 25.05 -26.29
C LEU A 30 37.38 25.38 -27.52
N GLN A 31 36.09 25.10 -27.45
CA GLN A 31 35.13 25.39 -28.50
C GLN A 31 34.13 26.45 -28.03
N PHE A 32 33.73 27.31 -28.97
CA PHE A 32 32.61 28.21 -28.80
C PHE A 32 31.32 27.51 -29.25
N THR A 33 30.28 27.54 -28.44
CA THR A 33 28.96 26.97 -28.80
C THR A 33 27.82 27.71 -28.13
N MET A 34 26.60 27.45 -28.59
CA MET A 34 25.37 27.99 -28.03
C MET A 34 24.63 26.89 -27.26
N VAL A 35 24.40 27.07 -25.96
CA VAL A 35 23.61 26.15 -25.14
C VAL A 35 22.37 26.87 -24.66
N ASN A 36 21.18 26.38 -25.07
CA ASN A 36 19.89 27.02 -24.80
C ASN A 36 19.88 28.53 -25.12
N GLY A 37 20.56 28.93 -26.21
CA GLY A 37 20.64 30.34 -26.63
C GLY A 37 21.71 31.19 -25.93
N ASN A 38 22.49 30.61 -25.01
CA ASN A 38 23.57 31.32 -24.33
C ASN A 38 24.94 30.97 -24.95
N PRO A 39 25.78 31.97 -25.29
CA PRO A 39 27.13 31.73 -25.80
C PRO A 39 28.05 31.24 -24.69
N ILE A 40 28.74 30.12 -24.93
CA ILE A 40 29.71 29.57 -23.99
C ILE A 40 31.02 29.21 -24.71
N VAL A 41 32.13 29.31 -23.99
CA VAL A 41 33.43 28.75 -24.40
C VAL A 41 33.78 27.65 -23.42
N THR A 42 33.91 26.42 -23.91
CA THR A 42 34.09 25.26 -23.05
C THR A 42 34.77 24.12 -23.81
N ASN A 43 35.30 23.13 -23.10
CA ASN A 43 35.78 21.89 -23.74
C ASN A 43 34.63 20.86 -23.86
N THR A 44 34.87 19.77 -24.60
CA THR A 44 33.83 18.75 -24.85
C THR A 44 33.30 18.10 -23.57
N ARG A 45 34.13 17.96 -22.53
CA ARG A 45 33.71 17.40 -21.24
C ARG A 45 32.81 18.35 -20.46
N ALA A 46 33.18 19.63 -20.39
CA ALA A 46 32.45 20.66 -19.66
C ALA A 46 31.15 21.12 -20.38
N LEU A 47 31.03 20.88 -21.68
CA LEU A 47 29.79 21.13 -22.43
C LEU A 47 28.57 20.41 -21.82
N LYS A 48 28.71 19.13 -21.45
CA LYS A 48 27.62 18.36 -20.83
C LYS A 48 27.16 18.94 -19.49
N TYR A 49 28.08 19.52 -18.73
CA TYR A 49 27.77 20.20 -17.48
C TYR A 49 27.04 21.52 -17.74
N ALA A 50 27.47 22.28 -18.74
CA ALA A 50 26.78 23.51 -19.15
C ALA A 50 25.34 23.21 -19.63
N GLU A 51 25.14 22.20 -20.48
CA GLU A 51 23.83 21.73 -20.91
C GLU A 51 22.95 21.33 -19.72
N SER A 52 23.50 20.57 -18.77
CA SER A 52 22.78 20.17 -17.56
C SER A 52 22.39 21.38 -16.70
N HIS A 53 23.30 22.35 -16.53
CA HIS A 53 23.05 23.57 -15.76
C HIS A 53 21.92 24.40 -16.34
N PHE A 54 21.91 24.60 -17.67
CA PHE A 54 20.85 25.37 -18.33
C PHE A 54 19.52 24.62 -18.46
N ASN A 55 19.54 23.28 -18.43
CA ASN A 55 18.33 22.46 -18.41
C ASN A 55 17.73 22.33 -17.01
N ARG A 56 18.51 22.56 -15.94
CA ARG A 56 18.07 22.40 -14.56
C ARG A 56 16.79 23.18 -14.23
N PRO A 57 16.66 24.49 -14.54
CA PRO A 57 15.43 25.23 -14.24
C PRO A 57 14.20 24.64 -14.94
N ILE A 58 14.35 24.24 -16.20
CA ILE A 58 13.26 23.62 -16.98
C ILE A 58 12.84 22.28 -16.36
N LEU A 59 13.81 21.49 -15.88
CA LEU A 59 13.53 20.23 -15.20
C LEU A 59 12.88 20.44 -13.83
N GLU A 60 13.34 21.43 -13.06
CA GLU A 60 12.74 21.83 -11.78
C GLU A 60 11.28 22.30 -11.98
N ASP A 61 11.03 23.15 -12.97
CA ASP A 61 9.68 23.62 -13.31
C ASP A 61 8.76 22.45 -13.72
N ARG A 62 9.28 21.52 -14.54
CA ARG A 62 8.54 20.31 -14.93
C ARG A 62 8.26 19.41 -13.74
N LEU A 63 9.22 19.26 -12.83
CA LEU A 63 9.08 18.45 -11.62
C LEU A 63 7.98 19.03 -10.71
N ASN A 64 8.06 20.33 -10.42
CA ASN A 64 7.06 21.05 -9.63
C ASN A 64 5.66 20.95 -10.26
N ALA A 65 5.56 21.05 -11.59
CA ALA A 65 4.30 20.87 -12.30
C ALA A 65 3.77 19.43 -12.20
N THR A 66 4.63 18.42 -12.26
CA THR A 66 4.22 17.01 -12.08
C THR A 66 3.79 16.72 -10.65
N GLU A 67 4.49 17.23 -9.64
CA GLU A 67 4.11 17.09 -8.22
C GLU A 67 2.75 17.73 -7.95
N SER A 68 2.53 18.94 -8.48
CA SER A 68 1.23 19.63 -8.36
C SER A 68 0.09 18.82 -9.00
N ARG A 69 0.35 18.18 -10.15
CA ARG A 69 -0.64 17.32 -10.82
C ARG A 69 -0.90 16.03 -10.05
N LEU A 70 0.12 15.43 -9.45
CA LEU A 70 -0.02 14.23 -8.62
C LEU A 70 -0.89 14.54 -7.40
N SER A 71 -0.59 15.61 -6.67
CA SER A 71 -1.41 16.05 -5.54
C SER A 71 -2.87 16.32 -5.94
N ALA A 72 -3.09 16.95 -7.10
CA ALA A 72 -4.46 17.15 -7.61
C ALA A 72 -5.17 15.84 -8.00
N MET A 73 -4.44 14.83 -8.45
CA MET A 73 -5.00 13.51 -8.75
C MET A 73 -5.31 12.73 -7.47
N GLU A 74 -4.44 12.78 -6.45
CA GLU A 74 -4.67 12.16 -5.14
C GLU A 74 -5.95 12.69 -4.51
N ASN A 75 -6.13 14.02 -4.46
CA ASN A 75 -7.36 14.64 -3.96
C ASN A 75 -8.63 14.20 -4.73
N LYS A 76 -8.52 14.05 -6.06
CA LYS A 76 -9.64 13.57 -6.88
C LYS A 76 -9.95 12.09 -6.63
N LEU A 77 -8.92 11.28 -6.39
CA LEU A 77 -9.07 9.88 -6.07
C LEU A 77 -9.78 9.72 -4.71
N GLU A 78 -9.32 10.44 -3.69
CA GLU A 78 -9.94 10.45 -2.36
C GLU A 78 -11.42 10.90 -2.42
N LEU A 79 -11.73 11.94 -3.21
CA LEU A 79 -13.12 12.38 -3.41
C LEU A 79 -13.97 11.33 -4.14
N ALA A 80 -13.41 10.65 -5.14
CA ALA A 80 -14.10 9.60 -5.86
C ALA A 80 -14.37 8.39 -4.94
N GLU A 81 -13.39 7.99 -4.13
CA GLU A 81 -13.51 6.93 -3.13
C GLU A 81 -14.58 7.25 -2.09
N CYS A 82 -14.63 8.50 -1.58
CA CYS A 82 -15.69 8.96 -0.70
C CYS A 82 -17.08 8.81 -1.35
N ARG A 83 -17.24 9.28 -2.59
CA ARG A 83 -18.51 9.22 -3.32
C ARG A 83 -18.95 7.79 -3.63
N ILE A 84 -18.01 6.91 -3.99
CA ILE A 84 -18.28 5.49 -4.18
C ILE A 84 -18.75 4.89 -2.85
N SER A 85 -18.06 5.18 -1.75
CA SER A 85 -18.42 4.67 -0.44
C SER A 85 -19.81 5.11 0.02
N ASP A 86 -20.19 6.37 -0.23
CA ASP A 86 -21.52 6.90 0.07
C ASP A 86 -22.61 6.24 -0.79
N LEU A 87 -22.34 6.10 -2.09
CA LEU A 87 -23.27 5.44 -3.00
C LEU A 87 -23.46 3.98 -2.58
N GLU A 88 -22.38 3.28 -2.24
CA GLU A 88 -22.42 1.90 -1.76
C GLU A 88 -23.23 1.76 -0.48
N ARG A 89 -23.08 2.68 0.48
CA ARG A 89 -23.91 2.70 1.71
C ARG A 89 -25.39 2.90 1.43
N SER A 90 -25.72 3.63 0.37
CA SER A 90 -27.10 3.96 -0.02
C SER A 90 -27.82 2.82 -0.76
N VAL A 91 -27.07 1.88 -1.35
CA VAL A 91 -27.62 0.78 -2.13
C VAL A 91 -27.95 -0.40 -1.22
N PHE A 92 -29.25 -0.58 -0.96
CA PHE A 92 -29.80 -1.71 -0.20
C PHE A 92 -29.29 -3.08 -0.71
N ASP A 93 -29.10 -3.21 -2.03
CA ASP A 93 -28.63 -4.42 -2.67
C ASP A 93 -27.23 -4.84 -2.21
N LEU A 94 -26.36 -3.90 -1.82
CA LEU A 94 -25.02 -4.21 -1.31
C LEU A 94 -25.09 -4.87 0.07
N LYS A 95 -25.95 -4.40 0.98
CA LYS A 95 -26.16 -5.06 2.28
C LYS A 95 -26.77 -6.45 2.12
N ALA A 96 -27.64 -6.65 1.13
CA ALA A 96 -28.19 -7.96 0.81
C ALA A 96 -27.10 -8.91 0.26
N VAL A 97 -26.25 -8.41 -0.65
CA VAL A 97 -25.09 -9.14 -1.21
C VAL A 97 -24.11 -9.54 -0.10
N ARG A 98 -23.75 -8.62 0.80
CA ARG A 98 -22.86 -8.91 1.94
C ARG A 98 -23.47 -9.90 2.93
N ASN A 99 -24.77 -9.78 3.23
CA ASN A 99 -25.45 -10.77 4.08
C ASN A 99 -25.41 -12.17 3.46
N ARG A 100 -25.63 -12.27 2.15
CA ARG A 100 -25.56 -13.53 1.42
C ARG A 100 -24.17 -14.15 1.47
N PHE A 101 -23.09 -13.37 1.40
CA PHE A 101 -21.71 -13.89 1.55
C PHE A 101 -21.55 -14.65 2.86
N ILE A 102 -21.79 -13.99 3.99
CA ILE A 102 -21.63 -14.58 5.32
C ILE A 102 -22.62 -15.74 5.52
N SER A 103 -23.86 -15.62 5.05
CA SER A 103 -24.85 -16.70 5.13
C SER A 103 -24.48 -17.92 4.28
N THR A 104 -23.85 -17.71 3.12
CA THR A 104 -23.32 -18.79 2.27
C THR A 104 -22.16 -19.49 2.97
N TYR A 105 -21.24 -18.74 3.58
CA TYR A 105 -20.16 -19.31 4.41
C TYR A 105 -20.72 -20.19 5.54
N LYS A 106 -21.76 -19.72 6.25
CA LYS A 106 -22.41 -20.51 7.31
C LYS A 106 -22.99 -21.82 6.80
N ARG A 107 -23.65 -21.79 5.64
CA ARG A 107 -24.26 -22.98 5.05
C ARG A 107 -23.20 -23.95 4.53
N ASP A 108 -22.27 -23.45 3.72
CA ASP A 108 -21.36 -24.30 2.94
C ASP A 108 -20.15 -24.78 3.75
N ILE A 109 -19.67 -23.97 4.72
CA ILE A 109 -18.46 -24.27 5.48
C ILE A 109 -18.78 -24.63 6.93
N LEU A 110 -19.63 -23.85 7.61
CA LEU A 110 -19.94 -24.10 9.03
C LEU A 110 -21.10 -25.08 9.26
N SER A 111 -21.89 -25.38 8.22
CA SER A 111 -23.09 -26.23 8.28
C SER A 111 -24.07 -25.84 9.41
N ASN A 112 -24.23 -24.54 9.68
CA ASN A 112 -25.04 -24.02 10.79
C ASN A 112 -25.95 -22.84 10.39
N ASP A 113 -26.42 -22.81 9.15
CA ASP A 113 -27.31 -21.76 8.64
C ASP A 113 -28.70 -21.78 9.28
N THR A 114 -29.28 -20.59 9.45
CA THR A 114 -30.62 -20.39 9.99
C THR A 114 -31.63 -20.12 8.87
N GLU A 115 -32.94 -20.10 9.18
CA GLU A 115 -33.95 -19.69 8.19
C GLU A 115 -33.73 -18.26 7.65
N LYS A 116 -33.19 -17.35 8.48
CA LYS A 116 -32.80 -16.01 8.03
C LYS A 116 -31.67 -16.06 7.00
N ASP A 117 -30.70 -16.95 7.19
CA ASP A 117 -29.61 -17.16 6.23
C ASP A 117 -30.14 -17.71 4.90
N LYS A 118 -31.08 -18.66 4.94
CA LYS A 118 -31.73 -19.20 3.74
C LYS A 118 -32.47 -18.13 2.95
N VAL A 119 -33.16 -17.20 3.63
CA VAL A 119 -33.80 -16.05 2.98
C VAL A 119 -32.74 -15.14 2.35
N ALA A 120 -31.68 -14.78 3.07
CA ALA A 120 -30.60 -13.94 2.54
C ALA A 120 -29.94 -14.55 1.29
N ILE A 121 -29.76 -15.87 1.28
CA ILE A 121 -29.21 -16.61 0.14
C ILE A 121 -30.14 -16.57 -1.08
N LYS A 122 -31.46 -16.74 -0.88
CA LYS A 122 -32.46 -16.78 -1.97
C LYS A 122 -32.66 -15.43 -2.66
N THR A 123 -32.52 -14.33 -1.93
CA THR A 123 -32.80 -12.97 -2.44
C THR A 123 -31.70 -12.45 -3.39
N GLY A 124 -30.51 -13.06 -3.42
CA GLY A 124 -29.37 -12.57 -4.20
C GLY A 124 -29.00 -13.45 -5.39
N ASN A 125 -29.27 -12.98 -6.62
CA ASN A 125 -28.70 -13.54 -7.87
C ASN A 125 -27.37 -12.88 -8.28
N HIS A 126 -26.80 -12.02 -7.45
CA HIS A 126 -25.58 -11.27 -7.76
C HIS A 126 -24.30 -12.02 -7.37
N PHE A 127 -23.26 -11.92 -8.18
CA PHE A 127 -21.91 -12.37 -7.81
C PHE A 127 -21.42 -11.57 -6.60
N VAL A 128 -20.95 -12.25 -5.55
CA VAL A 128 -20.20 -11.60 -4.48
C VAL A 128 -18.72 -11.77 -4.76
N HIS A 129 -17.98 -10.67 -4.79
CA HIS A 129 -16.53 -10.68 -4.87
C HIS A 129 -15.96 -10.77 -3.45
N GLY A 130 -15.77 -12.00 -2.95
CA GLY A 130 -14.96 -12.29 -1.75
C GLY A 130 -15.40 -11.64 -0.44
N GLY A 131 -14.50 -11.68 0.54
CA GLY A 131 -14.64 -11.03 1.83
C GLY A 131 -14.44 -9.52 1.73
N ASP A 132 -15.21 -8.76 2.51
CA ASP A 132 -15.04 -7.32 2.73
C ASP A 132 -15.30 -7.04 4.20
N CYS A 133 -14.24 -7.02 5.01
CA CYS A 133 -14.29 -6.95 6.46
C CYS A 133 -14.95 -5.66 6.94
N LYS A 134 -14.64 -4.52 6.32
CA LYS A 134 -15.21 -3.24 6.72
C LYS A 134 -16.72 -3.23 6.47
N ARG A 135 -17.18 -3.64 5.28
CA ARG A 135 -18.61 -3.69 4.97
C ARG A 135 -19.36 -4.77 5.73
N ASP A 136 -18.76 -5.95 5.89
CA ASP A 136 -19.37 -7.03 6.66
C ASP A 136 -19.52 -6.67 8.13
N ALA A 137 -18.60 -5.88 8.68
CA ALA A 137 -18.72 -5.38 10.04
C ALA A 137 -19.91 -4.43 10.21
N GLU A 138 -20.29 -3.65 9.19
CA GLU A 138 -21.47 -2.77 9.24
C GLU A 138 -22.78 -3.56 9.42
N LEU A 139 -22.83 -4.84 9.02
CA LEU A 139 -24.02 -5.69 9.18
C LEU A 139 -24.33 -6.04 10.64
N TYR A 140 -23.38 -5.81 11.55
CA TYR A 140 -23.50 -6.04 12.98
C TYR A 140 -23.86 -4.77 13.76
N GLU A 141 -24.05 -3.64 13.07
CA GLU A 141 -24.40 -2.34 13.64
C GLU A 141 -25.84 -1.94 13.26
N ALA A 142 -26.53 -1.28 14.21
CA ALA A 142 -27.90 -0.83 13.98
C ALA A 142 -27.99 0.06 12.71
N PRO A 143 -29.02 -0.14 11.86
CA PRO A 143 -30.20 -0.99 12.06
C PRO A 143 -30.03 -2.46 11.64
N ALA A 144 -28.88 -2.86 11.08
CA ALA A 144 -28.61 -4.25 10.69
C ALA A 144 -28.21 -5.06 11.93
N LEU A 145 -29.00 -6.09 12.29
CA LEU A 145 -28.79 -6.83 13.53
C LEU A 145 -28.32 -8.25 13.28
N ARG A 146 -27.22 -8.45 12.54
CA ARG A 146 -26.47 -9.70 12.70
C ARG A 146 -25.97 -9.79 14.15
N ARG A 147 -26.04 -11.00 14.70
CA ARG A 147 -25.68 -11.32 16.11
C ARG A 147 -24.76 -12.53 16.20
N ASP A 148 -24.46 -13.15 15.07
CA ASP A 148 -23.54 -14.28 14.94
C ASP A 148 -22.10 -13.77 14.83
N PHE A 149 -21.62 -13.10 15.89
CA PHE A 149 -20.27 -12.52 15.95
C PHE A 149 -19.18 -13.56 15.74
N ASP A 150 -19.37 -14.78 16.25
CA ASP A 150 -18.43 -15.89 16.05
C ASP A 150 -18.22 -16.23 14.58
N THR A 151 -19.25 -16.11 13.74
CA THR A 151 -19.12 -16.31 12.30
C THR A 151 -18.21 -15.26 11.68
N TYR A 152 -18.37 -14.00 12.07
CA TYR A 152 -17.53 -12.91 11.60
C TYR A 152 -16.08 -13.10 12.06
N ILE A 153 -15.86 -13.47 13.32
CA ILE A 153 -14.52 -13.73 13.87
C ILE A 153 -13.86 -14.88 13.13
N LYS A 154 -14.59 -15.94 12.77
CA LYS A 154 -14.03 -17.04 11.96
C LYS A 154 -13.62 -16.60 10.55
N LEU A 155 -14.31 -15.61 9.96
CA LEU A 155 -13.96 -15.06 8.64
C LEU A 155 -12.77 -14.10 8.72
N TYR A 156 -12.70 -13.26 9.74
CA TYR A 156 -11.82 -12.09 9.76
C TYR A 156 -10.82 -12.06 10.91
N GLY A 157 -10.84 -13.03 11.81
CA GLY A 157 -9.97 -13.12 12.98
C GLY A 157 -10.28 -12.14 14.12
N LEU A 158 -10.94 -11.02 13.82
CA LEU A 158 -11.23 -9.93 14.78
C LEU A 158 -12.72 -9.71 14.98
N HIS A 159 -13.10 -9.12 16.12
CA HIS A 159 -14.47 -8.69 16.37
C HIS A 159 -14.87 -7.53 15.43
N PRO A 160 -16.10 -7.48 14.87
CA PRO A 160 -16.48 -6.45 13.89
C PRO A 160 -16.40 -5.03 14.47
N GLY A 161 -16.61 -4.87 15.78
CA GLY A 161 -16.41 -3.58 16.46
C GLY A 161 -14.96 -3.07 16.33
N ILE A 162 -13.97 -3.95 16.51
CA ILE A 162 -12.54 -3.62 16.39
C ILE A 162 -12.20 -3.27 14.94
N VAL A 163 -12.69 -4.07 13.98
CA VAL A 163 -12.46 -3.81 12.55
C VAL A 163 -13.03 -2.45 12.13
N ARG A 164 -14.18 -2.04 12.66
CA ARG A 164 -14.73 -0.71 12.39
C ARG A 164 -13.89 0.40 13.02
N SER A 165 -13.55 0.30 14.30
CA SER A 165 -12.96 1.40 15.07
C SER A 165 -11.45 1.55 14.92
N SER A 166 -10.74 0.45 14.74
CA SER A 166 -9.29 0.39 15.00
C SER A 166 -8.48 -0.11 13.81
N ILE A 167 -9.15 -0.63 12.77
CA ILE A 167 -8.46 -1.10 11.56
C ILE A 167 -8.73 -0.12 10.41
N SER A 168 -7.71 0.67 10.07
CA SER A 168 -7.74 1.56 8.91
C SER A 168 -6.61 1.26 7.90
N TYR A 169 -5.53 0.62 8.37
CA TYR A 169 -4.37 0.31 7.55
C TYR A 169 -4.70 -0.67 6.41
N ARG A 170 -4.52 -0.22 5.17
CA ARG A 170 -4.96 -0.93 3.96
C ARG A 170 -4.38 -2.35 3.83
N PRO A 171 -3.08 -2.59 4.07
CA PRO A 171 -2.53 -3.95 4.02
C PRO A 171 -3.19 -4.92 4.99
N THR A 172 -3.61 -4.45 6.18
CA THR A 172 -4.37 -5.28 7.12
C THR A 172 -5.74 -5.63 6.55
N ILE A 173 -6.48 -4.64 6.05
CA ILE A 173 -7.81 -4.84 5.45
C ILE A 173 -7.73 -5.88 4.32
N ASP A 174 -6.80 -5.69 3.38
CA ASP A 174 -6.64 -6.59 2.24
C ASP A 174 -6.28 -8.03 2.67
N LEU A 175 -5.50 -8.18 3.75
CA LEU A 175 -5.13 -9.49 4.28
C LEU A 175 -6.30 -10.20 4.97
N LEU A 176 -7.13 -9.47 5.73
CA LEU A 176 -8.36 -9.99 6.34
C LEU A 176 -9.38 -10.41 5.26
N ASP A 177 -9.56 -9.58 4.23
CA ASP A 177 -10.47 -9.83 3.11
C ASP A 177 -10.03 -11.05 2.31
N ARG A 178 -8.71 -11.20 2.10
CA ARG A 178 -8.13 -12.38 1.47
C ARG A 178 -8.41 -13.64 2.28
N HIS A 179 -8.12 -13.64 3.58
CA HIS A 179 -8.42 -14.79 4.45
C HIS A 179 -9.89 -15.19 4.36
N ALA A 180 -10.81 -14.24 4.55
CA ALA A 180 -12.25 -14.47 4.48
C ALA A 180 -12.69 -15.03 3.12
N THR A 181 -12.12 -14.52 2.02
CA THR A 181 -12.38 -15.02 0.67
C THR A 181 -11.95 -16.48 0.54
N THR A 182 -10.74 -16.80 0.99
CA THR A 182 -10.19 -18.15 0.86
C THR A 182 -10.94 -19.16 1.72
N VAL A 183 -11.22 -18.87 2.99
CA VAL A 183 -11.93 -19.81 3.87
C VAL A 183 -13.41 -19.97 3.53
N ALA A 184 -14.00 -19.02 2.81
CA ALA A 184 -15.37 -19.10 2.34
C ALA A 184 -15.55 -19.90 1.05
N ASP A 185 -14.48 -20.17 0.31
CA ASP A 185 -14.55 -20.96 -0.91
C ASP A 185 -14.35 -22.46 -0.62
N LYS A 186 -15.45 -23.21 -0.72
CA LYS A 186 -15.46 -24.67 -0.54
C LYS A 186 -14.64 -25.45 -1.58
N ASN A 187 -14.23 -24.80 -2.67
CA ASN A 187 -13.48 -25.45 -3.74
C ASN A 187 -11.97 -25.26 -3.59
N ILE A 188 -11.52 -24.46 -2.62
CA ILE A 188 -10.10 -24.23 -2.36
C ILE A 188 -9.61 -25.23 -1.30
N GLU A 189 -8.56 -25.99 -1.64
CA GLU A 189 -7.83 -26.78 -0.64
C GLU A 189 -6.88 -25.86 0.13
N LEU A 190 -7.13 -25.68 1.42
CA LEU A 190 -6.31 -24.85 2.29
C LEU A 190 -4.99 -25.54 2.65
N PRO A 191 -3.84 -24.85 2.55
CA PRO A 191 -2.59 -25.36 3.11
C PRO A 191 -2.72 -25.70 4.59
N THR A 192 -2.07 -26.77 5.06
CA THR A 192 -2.19 -27.25 6.45
C THR A 192 -1.91 -26.18 7.50
N LYS A 193 -0.98 -25.25 7.21
CA LYS A 193 -0.58 -24.16 8.11
C LYS A 193 -1.35 -22.85 7.91
N PHE A 194 -2.27 -22.79 6.94
CA PHE A 194 -2.93 -21.54 6.54
C PHE A 194 -3.62 -20.86 7.74
N ASN A 195 -4.44 -21.60 8.48
CA ASN A 195 -5.14 -21.09 9.65
C ASN A 195 -4.17 -20.73 10.79
N ASP A 196 -3.13 -21.53 11.02
CA ASP A 196 -2.15 -21.25 12.07
C ASP A 196 -1.38 -19.95 11.80
N LEU A 197 -1.00 -19.72 10.54
CA LEU A 197 -0.32 -18.50 10.11
C LEU A 197 -1.23 -17.27 10.23
N PHE A 198 -2.51 -17.41 9.86
CA PHE A 198 -3.48 -16.33 10.07
C PHE A 198 -3.67 -16.00 11.55
N VAL A 199 -3.86 -17.02 12.41
CA VAL A 199 -3.99 -16.83 13.86
C VAL A 199 -2.73 -16.17 14.45
N ASN A 200 -1.54 -16.53 13.97
CA ASN A 200 -0.30 -15.90 14.39
C ASN A 200 -0.26 -14.41 13.99
N PHE A 201 -0.71 -14.07 12.78
CA PHE A 201 -0.84 -12.67 12.35
C PHE A 201 -1.80 -11.89 13.25
N ILE A 202 -3.00 -12.42 13.52
CA ILE A 202 -4.00 -11.76 14.37
C ILE A 202 -3.44 -11.51 15.77
N LYS A 203 -2.77 -12.50 16.38
CA LYS A 203 -2.15 -12.35 17.71
C LYS A 203 -1.06 -11.28 17.73
N ALA A 204 -0.20 -11.26 16.69
CA ALA A 204 0.85 -10.25 16.59
C ALA A 204 0.22 -8.84 16.47
N LEU A 205 -0.80 -8.70 15.63
CA LEU A 205 -1.53 -7.44 15.45
C LEU A 205 -2.20 -6.98 16.75
N GLU A 206 -2.89 -7.86 17.48
CA GLU A 206 -3.49 -7.55 18.79
C GLU A 206 -2.41 -7.14 19.81
N THR A 207 -1.27 -7.83 19.84
CA THR A 207 -0.15 -7.53 20.75
C THR A 207 0.48 -6.17 20.45
N SER A 208 0.52 -5.78 19.18
CA SER A 208 0.96 -4.44 18.75
C SER A 208 -0.05 -3.33 19.05
N ASN A 209 -1.21 -3.67 19.62
CA ASN A 209 -2.35 -2.78 19.78
C ASN A 209 -2.82 -2.18 18.43
N PHE A 210 -2.94 -3.04 17.42
CA PHE A 210 -3.37 -2.69 16.07
C PHE A 210 -2.48 -1.62 15.43
N GLU A 211 -1.15 -1.77 15.57
CA GLU A 211 -0.17 -0.87 14.98
C GLU A 211 -0.49 -0.62 13.50
N GLU A 212 -0.55 0.65 13.11
CA GLU A 212 -0.63 1.04 11.71
C GLU A 212 0.80 1.15 11.15
N ASP A 213 0.93 1.00 9.83
CA ASP A 213 2.23 1.11 9.15
C ASP A 213 3.31 0.10 9.59
N TYR A 214 2.94 -1.03 10.21
CA TYR A 214 3.92 -2.05 10.65
C TYR A 214 4.88 -2.48 9.54
N LEU A 215 4.44 -2.47 8.27
CA LEU A 215 5.29 -2.83 7.11
C LEU A 215 6.50 -1.89 6.92
N ALA A 216 6.50 -0.70 7.51
CA ALA A 216 7.67 0.18 7.55
C ALA A 216 8.81 -0.39 8.40
N ASN A 217 8.50 -1.31 9.33
CA ASN A 217 9.47 -2.03 10.13
C ASN A 217 9.50 -3.53 9.74
N PRO A 218 10.45 -3.95 8.88
CA PRO A 218 10.57 -5.35 8.46
C PRO A 218 10.82 -6.35 9.59
N LYS A 219 11.22 -5.86 10.77
CA LYS A 219 11.57 -6.69 11.93
C LYS A 219 10.46 -6.76 12.99
N SER A 220 9.35 -6.03 12.82
CA SER A 220 8.24 -6.15 13.77
C SER A 220 7.60 -7.53 13.65
N ASP A 221 7.12 -8.06 14.79
CA ASP A 221 6.45 -9.36 14.82
C ASP A 221 5.23 -9.39 13.89
N VAL A 222 4.51 -8.25 13.78
CA VAL A 222 3.36 -8.10 12.88
C VAL A 222 3.77 -8.24 11.42
N THR A 223 4.86 -7.58 10.99
CA THR A 223 5.35 -7.66 9.61
C THR A 223 5.83 -9.06 9.26
N VAL A 224 6.53 -9.72 10.17
CA VAL A 224 6.97 -11.11 9.97
C VAL A 224 5.77 -12.04 9.81
N ALA A 225 4.77 -11.92 10.69
CA ALA A 225 3.56 -12.74 10.63
C ALA A 225 2.70 -12.43 9.39
N TYR A 226 2.61 -11.16 8.99
CA TYR A 226 1.94 -10.71 7.77
C TYR A 226 2.51 -11.43 6.55
N TRP A 227 3.84 -11.36 6.34
CA TRP A 227 4.46 -11.98 5.17
C TRP A 227 4.36 -13.50 5.19
N ALA A 228 4.50 -14.12 6.37
CA ALA A 228 4.36 -15.56 6.50
C ALA A 228 2.96 -16.04 6.10
N PHE A 229 1.90 -15.34 6.54
CA PHE A 229 0.54 -15.66 6.12
C PHE A 229 0.29 -15.32 4.66
N PHE A 230 0.69 -14.14 4.19
CA PHE A 230 0.49 -13.69 2.81
C PHE A 230 1.05 -14.66 1.77
N GLN A 231 2.24 -15.23 2.04
CA GLN A 231 2.89 -16.23 1.18
C GLN A 231 2.18 -17.60 1.21
N SER A 232 1.38 -17.88 2.23
CA SER A 232 0.60 -19.11 2.35
C SER A 232 -0.77 -19.03 1.67
N CYS A 233 -1.19 -17.84 1.25
CA CYS A 233 -2.47 -17.68 0.56
C CYS A 233 -2.41 -18.30 -0.84
N PRO A 234 -3.40 -19.14 -1.21
CA PRO A 234 -3.51 -19.72 -2.54
C PRO A 234 -3.88 -18.71 -3.62
#